data_AF-A0A931GBS7-F1
#
_entry.id   AF-A0A931GBS7-F1
#
_cell.length_a   1.000
_cell.length_b   1.000
_cell.length_c   1.000
_cell.angle_alpha   90.00
_cell.angle_beta   90.00
_cell.angle_gamma   90.00
#
_symmetry.space_group_name_H-M   'P 1'
#
loop_
_entity.id
_entity.type
_entity.pdbx_description
1 polymer ?
#
loop_
_entity_poly.entity_id
_entity_poly.type
_entity_poly.pdbx_seq_one_letter_code
_entity_poly.pdbx_strand_id
1 'polypeptide(L)' 'MAFDAELIGTWGCLPEYYPSVLSMVTSGKINFEEFVQTRPMSTIAESFEEAHKKSPDQRIVLVPDF' A
#
# COMPACT_ATOMS: atom_id res chain seq x y z
N MET A 1 -7.16 19.23 -37.06
CA MET A 1 -6.66 19.07 -35.68
C MET A 1 -7.63 18.17 -34.96
N ALA A 2 -7.17 17.02 -34.47
CA ALA A 2 -7.98 16.13 -33.64
C ALA A 2 -7.31 16.10 -32.26
N PHE A 3 -7.92 16.78 -31.29
CA PHE A 3 -7.56 16.66 -29.89
C PHE A 3 -8.57 15.72 -29.25
N ASP A 4 -8.40 14.42 -29.48
CA ASP A 4 -9.02 13.41 -28.62
C ASP A 4 -8.07 13.19 -27.45
N ALA A 5 -8.44 13.72 -26.29
CA ALA A 5 -7.72 13.50 -25.05
C ALA A 5 -8.72 12.97 -24.02
N GLU A 6 -8.36 11.84 -23.38
CA GLU A 6 -9.15 11.23 -22.32
C GLU A 6 -8.47 11.47 -20.96
N LEU A 7 -9.28 11.80 -19.95
CA LEU A 7 -8.87 11.86 -18.56
C LEU A 7 -9.55 10.71 -17.81
N ILE A 8 -8.76 9.73 -17.37
CA ILE A 8 -9.26 8.54 -16.68
C ILE A 8 -8.81 8.60 -15.23
N GLY A 9 -9.77 8.69 -14.32
CA GLY A 9 -9.56 8.49 -12.89
C GLY A 9 -9.95 7.07 -12.50
N THR A 10 -9.11 6.39 -11.73
CA THR A 10 -9.47 5.11 -11.10
C THR A 10 -9.46 5.28 -9.59
N TRP A 11 -10.37 4.58 -8.91
CA TRP A 11 -10.42 4.55 -7.46
C TRP A 11 -10.59 3.12 -6.97
N GLY A 12 -9.62 2.66 -6.19
CA GLY A 12 -9.61 1.29 -5.68
C GLY A 12 -9.55 0.23 -6.79
N CYS A 13 -9.92 -0.99 -6.43
CA CYS A 13 -9.88 -2.16 -7.30
C CYS A 13 -11.15 -2.98 -7.07
N LEU A 14 -11.73 -3.55 -8.13
CA LEU A 14 -12.87 -4.45 -7.98
C LEU A 14 -12.42 -5.72 -7.22
N PRO A 15 -13.21 -6.21 -6.25
CA PRO A 15 -12.85 -7.40 -5.47
C PRO A 15 -12.51 -8.63 -6.32
N GLU A 16 -13.12 -8.77 -7.50
CA GLU A 16 -12.85 -9.86 -8.46
C GLU A 16 -11.39 -9.93 -8.92
N TYR A 17 -10.64 -8.83 -8.88
CA TYR A 17 -9.23 -8.80 -9.27
C TYR A 17 -8.26 -9.11 -8.12
N TYR A 18 -8.72 -9.11 -6.86
CA TYR A 18 -7.87 -9.30 -5.69
C TYR A 18 -7.15 -10.66 -5.70
N PRO A 19 -7.80 -11.79 -6.05
CA PRO A 19 -7.13 -13.09 -6.10
C PRO A 19 -5.96 -13.12 -7.10
N SER A 20 -6.13 -12.46 -8.24
CA SER A 20 -5.08 -12.37 -9.27
C SER A 20 -3.88 -11.58 -8.74
N VAL A 21 -4.11 -10.40 -8.15
CA VAL A 21 -3.02 -9.58 -7.58
C VAL A 21 -2.32 -10.30 -6.42
N LEU A 22 -3.08 -10.94 -5.53
CA LEU A 22 -2.52 -11.72 -4.43
C LEU A 22 -1.61 -12.84 -4.94
N SER A 23 -2.02 -13.54 -6.00
CA SER A 23 -1.20 -14.59 -6.62
C SER A 23 0.15 -14.07 -7.14
N MET A 24 0.21 -12.83 -7.63
CA MET A 24 1.45 -12.19 -8.09
C MET A 24 2.39 -11.89 -6.93
N VAL A 25 1.86 -11.52 -5.77
CA VAL A 25 2.65 -11.33 -4.55
C VAL A 25 3.17 -12.67 -4.05
N THR A 26 2.31 -13.68 -3.88
CA THR A 26 2.71 -14.98 -3.33
C THR A 26 3.61 -15.79 -4.26
N SER A 27 3.57 -15.54 -5.58
CA SER A 27 4.50 -16.14 -6.55
C SER A 27 5.84 -15.38 -6.66
N GLY A 28 6.01 -14.27 -5.94
CA GLY A 28 7.21 -13.44 -5.99
C GLY A 28 7.33 -12.56 -7.24
N LYS A 29 6.31 -12.54 -8.11
CA LYS A 29 6.27 -11.65 -9.28
C LYS A 29 6.19 -10.17 -8.86
N ILE A 30 5.56 -9.89 -7.73
CA ILE A 30 5.55 -8.59 -7.07
C ILE A 30 6.34 -8.72 -5.77
N ASN A 31 7.41 -7.94 -5.66
CA ASN A 31 8.14 -7.79 -4.41
C ASN A 31 7.34 -6.86 -3.48
N PHE A 32 6.71 -7.43 -2.47
CA PHE A 32 5.95 -6.70 -1.46
C PHE A 32 6.76 -6.44 -0.18
N GLU A 33 7.60 -7.40 0.21
CA GLU A 33 8.31 -7.39 1.50
C GLU A 33 9.27 -6.22 1.64
N GLU A 34 10.01 -5.85 0.58
CA GLU A 34 10.97 -4.74 0.64
C GLU A 34 10.31 -3.35 0.77
N PHE A 35 8.98 -3.26 0.57
CA PHE A 35 8.25 -2.00 0.60
C PHE A 35 7.38 -1.84 1.85
N VAL A 36 7.45 -2.77 2.79
CA VAL A 36 6.71 -2.72 4.07
C VAL A 36 7.67 -2.80 5.26
N GLN A 37 7.26 -2.19 6.37
CA GLN A 37 7.90 -2.34 7.67
C GLN A 37 6.84 -2.64 8.72
N THR A 38 7.14 -3.50 9.69
CA THR A 38 6.23 -3.83 10.78
C THR A 38 6.56 -3.05 12.04
N ARG A 39 5.55 -2.55 12.75
CA ARG A 39 5.69 -1.94 14.08
C ARG A 39 4.62 -2.47 15.04
N PRO A 40 4.88 -2.54 16.36
CA PRO A 40 3.85 -2.94 17.33
C PRO A 40 2.70 -1.94 17.36
N MET A 41 1.46 -2.40 17.50
CA MET A 41 0.28 -1.54 17.47
C MET A 41 0.24 -0.55 18.65
N SER A 42 0.85 -0.89 19.78
CA SER A 42 1.11 0.04 20.90
C SER A 42 1.82 1.34 20.50
N THR A 43 2.56 1.37 19.37
CA THR A 43 3.30 2.53 18.84
C THR A 43 2.52 3.37 17.82
N ILE A 44 1.20 3.18 17.71
CA ILE A 44 0.37 3.82 16.68
C ILE A 44 0.47 5.36 16.66
N ALA A 45 0.47 6.00 17.83
CA ALA A 45 0.51 7.45 17.93
C ALA A 45 1.79 8.03 17.32
N GLU A 46 2.94 7.50 17.73
CA GLU A 46 4.27 7.90 17.23
C GLU A 46 4.40 7.65 15.72
N SER A 47 3.90 6.49 15.25
CA SER A 47 3.92 6.13 13.83
C SER A 47 3.12 7.12 12.96
N PHE A 48 2.00 7.63 13.47
CA PHE A 48 1.19 8.63 12.77
C PHE A 48 1.85 10.01 12.77
N GLU A 49 2.42 10.42 13.92
CA GLU A 49 3.16 11.69 14.01
C GLU A 49 4.37 11.73 13.08
N GLU A 50 5.11 10.63 12.95
CA GLU A 50 6.22 10.50 12.01
C GLU A 50 5.75 10.62 10.56
N ALA A 51 4.72 9.85 10.18
CA ALA A 51 4.21 9.80 8.80
C ALA A 51 3.61 11.14 8.34
N HIS A 52 3.03 11.94 9.24
CA HIS A 52 2.55 13.29 8.93
C HIS A 52 3.67 14.29 8.67
N LYS A 53 4.85 14.10 9.27
CA LYS A 53 6.01 14.98 9.06
C LYS A 53 6.75 14.63 7.77
N LYS A 54 6.92 13.35 7.47
CA LYS A 54 7.55 12.85 6.25
C LYS A 54 6.93 11.51 5.88
N SER A 55 6.63 11.33 4.59
CA SER A 55 6.25 10.02 4.07
C SER A 55 7.36 9.00 4.36
N PRO A 56 7.02 7.84 4.95
CA PRO A 56 8.01 6.81 5.24
C PRO A 56 8.48 6.15 3.94
N ASP A 57 9.74 5.72 3.90
CA ASP A 57 10.33 5.06 2.73
C ASP A 57 9.69 3.66 2.50
N GLN A 58 9.17 3.04 3.56
CA GLN A 58 8.41 1.79 3.55
C GLN A 58 7.05 1.97 4.24
N ARG A 59 6.02 1.32 3.73
CA ARG A 59 4.67 1.36 4.32
C ARG A 59 4.68 0.72 5.71
N ILE A 60 4.25 1.48 6.72
CA ILE A 60 4.09 0.97 8.09
C ILE A 60 2.88 0.04 8.15
N VAL A 61 3.10 -1.18 8.65
CA VAL A 61 2.08 -2.18 8.98
C VAL A 61 2.09 -2.37 10.50
N LEU A 62 0.99 -2.04 11.16
CA LEU A 62 0.86 -2.18 12.61
C LEU A 62 0.41 -3.60 12.95
N VAL A 63 1.15 -4.26 13.84
CA VAL A 63 0.88 -5.64 14.28
C VAL A 63 0.36 -5.60 15.72
N PRO A 64 -0.82 -6.17 16.01
CA PRO A 64 -1.36 -6.25 17.37
C PRO A 64 -0.38 -6.90 18.37
N ASP A 65 -0.22 -6.28 19.53
CA ASP A 65 0.68 -6.69 20.61
C ASP A 65 0.02 -6.71 22.01
N PHE A 66 -1.31 -6.88 22.02
CA PHE A 66 -2.15 -6.98 23.22
C PHE A 66 -2.79 -8.36 23.39
#